data_AF-A0A258AVG0-F1
#
_entry.id   AF-A0A258AVG0-F1
#
_cell.length_a   1.000
_cell.length_b   1.000
_cell.length_c   1.000
_cell.angle_alpha   90.00
_cell.angle_beta   90.00
_cell.angle_gamma   90.00
#
_symmetry.space_group_name_H-M   'P 1'
#
loop_
_entity.id
_entity.type
_entity.pdbx_description
1 polymer ?
#
loop_
_entity_poly.entity_id
_entity_poly.type
_entity_poly.pdbx_seq_one_letter_code
_entity_poly.pdbx_strand_id
1 'polypeptide(L)'
;MREADPKVLREAVEVVIGRTYDKAGEVEWTLKDKQERGDHLEMTGTLTNKTYNEELSVAWLYPKEWNGRVVIWLDDAGKSGLANKQVKELVAGGVAVLGVDLLFQGGELAKQNRLVANPREFAGYTYGYNSALFAQRAHDVLTLTSFLRNTKVGSHPSPKSVELAAFGAQTGPVAIAAFALASEHVDRAAVDTHGFRFGKVLDYRDPMFLPGGAKYRDLPGMLSLYDPNRRWVKSEGKDPESSAVEWLLK
;
A
#
# COMPACT_ATOMS: atom_id res chain seq x y z
N MET A 1 -25.53 -0.39 -18.25
CA MET A 1 -24.38 0.54 -18.31
C MET A 1 -23.23 -0.25 -18.93
N ARG A 2 -22.62 0.17 -20.05
CA ARG A 2 -21.54 -0.63 -20.70
C ARG A 2 -20.39 -0.81 -19.71
N GLU A 3 -19.76 -1.98 -19.68
CA GLU A 3 -18.53 -2.19 -18.91
C GLU A 3 -17.47 -1.20 -19.41
N ALA A 4 -16.70 -0.61 -18.49
CA ALA A 4 -15.61 0.28 -18.87
C ALA A 4 -14.45 -0.58 -19.34
N ASP A 5 -13.83 -0.19 -20.44
CA ASP A 5 -12.64 -0.86 -20.95
C ASP A 5 -11.56 -0.88 -19.86
N PRO A 6 -11.10 -2.07 -19.40
CA PRO A 6 -10.07 -2.19 -18.37
C PRO A 6 -8.78 -1.46 -18.74
N LYS A 7 -8.46 -1.33 -20.04
CA LYS A 7 -7.31 -0.56 -20.49
C LYS A 7 -7.47 0.92 -20.19
N VAL A 8 -8.63 1.50 -20.54
CA VAL A 8 -8.93 2.92 -20.28
C VAL A 8 -8.97 3.19 -18.78
N LEU A 9 -9.52 2.28 -17.98
CA LEU A 9 -9.50 2.40 -16.53
C LEU A 9 -8.07 2.40 -15.98
N ARG A 10 -7.20 1.49 -16.44
CA ARG A 10 -5.80 1.43 -16.00
C ARG A 10 -5.05 2.71 -16.34
N GLU A 11 -5.08 3.15 -17.59
CA GLU A 11 -4.45 4.41 -18.04
C GLU A 11 -4.96 5.61 -17.23
N ALA A 12 -6.26 5.63 -16.89
CA ALA A 12 -6.83 6.68 -16.08
C ALA A 12 -6.32 6.66 -14.63
N VAL A 13 -6.16 5.48 -14.02
CA VAL A 13 -5.60 5.33 -12.66
C VAL A 13 -4.14 5.76 -12.65
N GLU A 14 -3.35 5.39 -13.67
CA GLU A 14 -1.96 5.85 -13.82
C GLU A 14 -1.85 7.37 -13.84
N VAL A 15 -2.75 8.05 -14.56
CA VAL A 15 -2.81 9.52 -14.61
C VAL A 15 -3.23 10.12 -13.27
N VAL A 16 -4.30 9.59 -12.65
CA VAL A 16 -4.85 10.13 -11.40
C VAL A 16 -3.89 9.95 -10.22
N ILE A 17 -3.19 8.82 -10.15
CA ILE A 17 -2.16 8.59 -9.13
C ILE A 17 -0.85 9.30 -9.50
N GLY A 18 -0.54 9.46 -10.79
CA GLY A 18 0.64 10.19 -11.25
C GLY A 18 1.95 9.39 -11.16
N ARG A 19 1.89 8.07 -10.97
CA ARG A 19 3.04 7.16 -11.00
C ARG A 19 2.58 5.76 -11.44
N THR A 20 3.35 5.11 -12.29
CA THR A 20 3.17 3.70 -12.68
C THR A 20 4.15 2.80 -11.92
N TYR A 21 3.97 1.49 -11.95
CA TYR A 21 4.93 0.57 -11.33
C TYR A 21 6.33 0.67 -11.98
N ASP A 22 6.42 0.75 -13.31
CA ASP A 22 7.70 0.91 -14.03
C ASP A 22 8.46 2.19 -13.64
N LYS A 23 7.73 3.16 -13.08
CA LYS A 23 8.25 4.42 -12.56
C LYS A 23 8.20 4.46 -11.03
N ALA A 24 8.20 3.31 -10.35
CA ALA A 24 8.26 3.25 -8.89
C ALA A 24 9.60 3.78 -8.36
N GLY A 25 10.67 3.68 -9.15
CA GLY A 25 12.01 4.17 -8.80
C GLY A 25 12.93 3.09 -8.23
N GLU A 26 14.19 3.47 -8.03
CA GLU A 26 15.24 2.65 -7.44
C GLU A 26 15.25 2.80 -5.92
N VAL A 27 15.25 1.67 -5.20
CA VAL A 27 15.10 1.63 -3.75
C VAL A 27 16.26 0.92 -3.08
N GLU A 28 16.87 1.60 -2.11
CA GLU A 28 17.92 1.06 -1.25
C GLU A 28 17.38 0.81 0.17
N TRP A 29 17.87 -0.24 0.83
CA TRP A 29 17.57 -0.50 2.23
C TRP A 29 18.77 -0.24 3.13
N THR A 30 18.58 0.60 4.14
CA THR A 30 19.53 0.78 5.24
C THR A 30 18.99 0.12 6.50
N LEU A 31 19.64 -0.96 6.94
CA LEU A 31 19.36 -1.62 8.21
C LEU A 31 19.77 -0.69 9.37
N LYS A 32 18.88 -0.51 10.35
CA LYS A 32 19.13 0.29 11.55
C LYS A 32 19.35 -0.58 12.77
N ASP A 33 18.49 -1.57 12.99
CA ASP A 33 18.55 -2.45 14.15
C ASP A 33 18.09 -3.87 13.78
N LYS A 34 18.62 -4.86 14.48
CA LYS A 34 18.34 -6.28 14.25
C LYS A 34 18.34 -7.02 15.58
N GLN A 35 17.21 -7.62 15.95
CA GLN A 35 17.02 -8.31 17.23
C GLN A 35 16.43 -9.71 17.01
N GLU A 36 17.04 -10.71 17.66
CA GLU A 36 16.45 -12.06 17.74
C GLU A 36 15.29 -12.05 18.75
N ARG A 37 14.11 -12.44 18.29
CA ARG A 37 12.87 -12.49 19.07
C ARG A 37 12.35 -13.91 19.08
N GLY A 38 13.04 -14.87 19.71
CA GLY A 38 12.51 -16.21 20.04
C GLY A 38 11.96 -17.05 18.88
N ASP A 39 10.80 -16.68 18.32
CA ASP A 39 10.12 -17.26 17.16
C ASP A 39 10.45 -16.57 15.81
N HIS A 40 11.01 -15.35 15.82
CA HIS A 40 11.38 -14.63 14.59
C HIS A 40 12.58 -13.68 14.80
N LEU A 41 13.09 -13.15 13.70
CA LEU A 41 14.05 -12.05 13.68
C LEU A 41 13.31 -10.74 13.40
N GLU A 42 13.48 -9.76 14.28
CA GLU A 42 12.96 -8.40 14.08
C GLU A 42 14.06 -7.51 13.48
N MET A 43 13.77 -6.80 12.39
CA MET A 43 14.71 -5.85 11.79
C MET A 43 14.03 -4.52 11.51
N THR A 44 14.66 -3.40 11.87
CA THR A 44 14.17 -2.07 11.53
C THR A 44 15.12 -1.36 10.58
N GLY A 45 14.61 -0.44 9.80
CA GLY A 45 15.45 0.34 8.90
C GLY A 45 14.68 1.39 8.11
N THR A 46 15.37 1.94 7.12
CA THR A 46 14.83 2.91 6.19
C THR A 46 14.97 2.39 4.77
N LEU A 47 13.88 2.40 4.01
CA LEU A 47 13.91 2.28 2.57
C LEU A 47 14.01 3.68 1.97
N THR A 48 15.01 3.93 1.13
CA THR A 48 15.20 5.21 0.46
C THR A 48 14.98 5.02 -1.03
N ASN A 49 13.95 5.69 -1.56
CA ASN A 49 13.71 5.77 -2.99
C ASN A 49 14.62 6.86 -3.58
N LYS A 50 15.69 6.45 -4.26
CA LYS A 50 16.73 7.33 -4.78
C LYS A 50 16.26 8.17 -5.96
N THR A 51 15.28 7.68 -6.71
CA THR A 51 14.70 8.39 -7.86
C THR A 51 13.91 9.62 -7.41
N TYR A 52 13.14 9.49 -6.33
CA TYR A 52 12.21 10.52 -5.87
C TYR A 52 12.63 11.22 -4.57
N ASN A 53 13.73 10.78 -3.95
CA ASN A 53 14.21 11.26 -2.65
C ASN A 53 13.14 11.14 -1.57
N GLU A 54 12.47 9.98 -1.54
CA GLU A 54 11.43 9.61 -0.57
C GLU A 54 12.00 8.57 0.40
N GLU A 55 11.59 8.61 1.67
CA GLU A 55 12.06 7.69 2.71
C GLU A 55 10.89 7.05 3.45
N LEU A 56 10.98 5.74 3.66
CA LEU A 56 10.00 4.96 4.40
C LEU A 56 10.67 4.25 5.57
N SER A 57 10.15 4.48 6.78
CA SER A 57 10.58 3.72 7.96
C SER A 57 9.86 2.38 7.98
N VAL A 58 10.64 1.30 8.07
CA VAL A 58 10.12 -0.07 8.00
C VAL A 58 10.55 -0.91 9.18
N ALA A 59 9.72 -1.91 9.48
CA ALA A 59 10.03 -3.00 10.40
C ALA A 59 9.67 -4.34 9.76
N TRP A 60 10.54 -5.32 9.94
CA TRP A 60 10.40 -6.69 9.46
C TRP A 60 10.20 -7.62 10.64
N LEU A 61 9.22 -8.51 10.52
CA LEU A 61 9.14 -9.73 11.31
C LEU A 61 9.48 -10.89 10.38
N TYR A 62 10.69 -11.41 10.51
CA TYR A 62 11.24 -12.41 9.61
C TYR A 62 11.27 -13.79 10.30
N PRO A 63 10.49 -14.78 9.85
CA PRO A 63 10.40 -16.08 10.51
C PRO A 63 11.71 -16.87 10.38
N LYS A 64 11.95 -17.77 11.34
CA LYS A 64 13.12 -18.66 11.31
C LYS A 64 13.15 -19.55 10.08
N GLU A 65 12.00 -20.14 9.76
CA GLU A 65 11.80 -20.99 8.59
C GLU A 65 10.97 -20.22 7.57
N TRP A 66 11.65 -19.37 6.79
CA TRP A 66 10.98 -18.57 5.76
C TRP A 66 10.60 -19.40 4.55
N ASN A 67 9.32 -19.36 4.18
CA ASN A 67 8.77 -20.11 3.05
C ASN A 67 8.91 -19.38 1.68
N GLY A 68 9.54 -18.20 1.66
CA GLY A 68 9.72 -17.38 0.46
C GLY A 68 8.63 -16.33 0.22
N ARG A 69 7.62 -16.24 1.08
CA ARG A 69 6.50 -15.28 0.96
C ARG A 69 6.72 -14.06 1.85
N VAL A 70 6.37 -12.88 1.34
CA VAL A 70 6.37 -11.63 2.11
C VAL A 70 4.98 -11.00 2.03
N VAL A 71 4.44 -10.60 3.18
CA VAL A 71 3.25 -9.74 3.27
C VAL A 71 3.71 -8.34 3.67
N ILE A 72 3.49 -7.36 2.80
CA ILE A 72 3.51 -5.95 3.18
C ILE A 72 2.26 -5.71 4.05
N TRP A 73 2.44 -5.21 5.26
CA TRP A 73 1.36 -4.94 6.20
C TRP A 73 1.15 -3.44 6.33
N LEU A 74 0.02 -2.95 5.81
CA LEU A 74 -0.40 -1.56 5.92
C LEU A 74 -1.46 -1.41 7.00
N ASP A 75 -1.22 -0.47 7.90
CA ASP A 75 -2.13 -0.13 8.97
C ASP A 75 -2.20 1.40 9.10
N ASP A 76 -3.34 1.94 9.55
CA ASP A 76 -3.47 3.38 9.77
C ASP A 76 -2.51 3.86 10.88
N ALA A 77 -2.13 2.98 11.80
CA ALA A 77 -1.09 3.19 12.80
C ALA A 77 0.35 3.01 12.28
N GLY A 78 0.54 2.79 10.97
CA GLY A 78 1.83 2.54 10.35
C GLY A 78 2.46 1.22 10.81
N LYS A 79 3.79 1.17 10.96
CA LYS A 79 4.49 -0.06 11.34
C LYS A 79 4.16 -0.54 12.76
N SER A 80 3.60 0.32 13.63
CA SER A 80 3.07 -0.10 14.93
C SER A 80 1.91 -1.08 14.83
N GLY A 81 1.22 -1.14 13.67
CA GLY A 81 0.21 -2.15 13.36
C GLY A 81 0.73 -3.60 13.32
N LEU A 82 2.05 -3.81 13.34
CA LEU A 82 2.65 -5.14 13.47
C LEU A 82 2.38 -5.81 14.82
N ALA A 83 2.01 -5.04 15.85
CA ALA A 83 1.59 -5.58 17.15
C ALA A 83 0.16 -6.18 17.07
N ASN A 84 -0.04 -7.14 16.16
CA ASN A 84 -1.33 -7.72 15.80
C ASN A 84 -1.27 -9.25 15.83
N LYS A 85 -2.33 -9.90 16.31
CA LYS A 85 -2.42 -11.37 16.37
C LYS A 85 -2.32 -12.02 14.98
N GLN A 86 -2.96 -11.43 13.98
CA GLN A 86 -2.95 -11.92 12.59
C GLN A 86 -1.53 -11.90 12.00
N VAL A 87 -0.75 -10.87 12.32
CA VAL A 87 0.67 -10.76 11.94
C VAL A 87 1.48 -11.90 12.57
N LYS A 88 1.25 -12.20 13.86
CA LYS A 88 1.92 -13.32 14.53
C LYS A 88 1.57 -14.68 13.90
N GLU A 89 0.32 -14.88 13.50
CA GLU A 89 -0.13 -16.09 12.80
C GLU A 89 0.55 -16.25 11.43
N LEU A 90 0.71 -15.16 10.67
CA LEU A 90 1.45 -15.16 9.40
C LEU A 90 2.92 -15.55 9.61
N VAL A 91 3.59 -14.94 10.59
CA VAL A 91 4.99 -15.24 10.92
C VAL A 91 5.16 -16.68 11.37
N ALA A 92 4.26 -17.19 12.22
CA ALA A 92 4.26 -18.59 12.64
C ALA A 92 4.05 -19.57 11.46
N GLY A 93 3.34 -19.15 10.41
CA GLY A 93 3.19 -19.87 9.14
C GLY A 93 4.39 -19.78 8.19
N GLY A 94 5.49 -19.15 8.60
CA GLY A 94 6.71 -19.01 7.79
C GLY A 94 6.68 -17.85 6.79
N VAL A 95 5.70 -16.94 6.89
CA VAL A 95 5.59 -15.74 6.05
C VAL A 95 6.33 -14.58 6.71
N ALA A 96 7.20 -13.89 5.97
CA ALA A 96 7.81 -12.66 6.46
C ALA A 96 6.81 -11.50 6.36
N VAL A 97 6.77 -10.63 7.36
CA VAL A 97 5.85 -9.47 7.38
C VAL A 97 6.65 -8.18 7.42
N LEU A 98 6.38 -7.29 6.46
CA LEU A 98 6.98 -5.96 6.33
C LEU A 98 5.96 -4.88 6.73
N GLY A 99 6.10 -4.32 7.92
CA GLY A 99 5.34 -3.15 8.34
C GLY A 99 6.05 -1.85 7.95
N VAL A 100 5.27 -0.81 7.68
CA VAL A 100 5.78 0.46 7.14
C VAL A 100 5.00 1.64 7.70
N ASP A 101 5.69 2.75 7.92
CA ASP A 101 5.06 4.07 8.01
C ASP A 101 5.01 4.69 6.62
N LEU A 102 3.83 4.77 6.02
CA LEU A 102 3.63 5.56 4.80
C LEU A 102 3.79 7.05 5.11
N LEU A 103 3.84 7.91 4.09
CA LEU A 103 4.04 9.34 4.27
C LEU A 103 3.05 9.91 5.30
N PHE A 104 3.60 10.59 6.31
CA PHE A 104 2.88 11.12 7.47
C PHE A 104 2.17 10.08 8.35
N GLN A 105 2.77 8.90 8.50
CA GLN A 105 2.54 7.97 9.59
C GLN A 105 3.78 7.91 10.52
N GLY A 106 3.73 7.09 11.58
CA GLY A 106 4.80 6.97 12.57
C GLY A 106 4.81 8.08 13.65
N GLY A 107 3.78 8.94 13.64
CA GLY A 107 3.56 10.04 14.57
C GLY A 107 2.07 10.42 14.60
N GLU A 108 1.75 11.70 14.87
CA GLU A 108 0.36 12.17 14.72
C GLU A 108 -0.06 12.07 13.26
N LEU A 109 -1.17 11.36 13.01
CA LEU A 109 -1.69 11.16 11.66
C LEU A 109 -2.08 12.51 11.05
N ALA A 110 -1.64 12.74 9.80
CA ALA A 110 -2.01 13.95 9.08
C ALA A 110 -3.54 14.09 8.99
N LYS A 111 -4.05 15.22 9.50
CA LYS A 111 -5.48 15.57 9.44
C LYS A 111 -5.86 16.29 8.14
N GLN A 112 -4.86 16.85 7.44
CA GLN A 112 -5.03 17.53 6.17
C GLN A 112 -3.82 17.32 5.28
N ASN A 113 -4.05 17.39 3.97
CA ASN A 113 -3.03 17.55 2.95
C ASN A 113 -2.21 18.83 3.20
N ARG A 114 -0.91 18.77 2.86
CA ARG A 114 -0.11 19.99 2.69
C ARG A 114 -0.63 20.75 1.48
N LEU A 115 -0.80 22.05 1.64
CA LEU A 115 -1.20 22.95 0.56
C LEU A 115 -0.08 23.93 0.23
N VAL A 116 -0.06 24.39 -1.02
CA VAL A 116 0.73 25.58 -1.36
C VAL A 116 0.14 26.80 -0.65
N ALA A 117 0.98 27.70 -0.15
CA ALA A 117 0.54 28.92 0.51
C ALA A 117 -0.17 29.82 -0.51
N ASN A 118 -1.50 29.90 -0.42
CA ASN A 118 -2.33 30.73 -1.28
C ASN A 118 -3.58 31.17 -0.52
N PRO A 119 -3.95 32.47 -0.54
CA PRO A 119 -5.15 32.94 0.16
C PRO A 119 -6.46 32.45 -0.47
N ARG A 120 -6.44 31.89 -1.69
CA ARG A 120 -7.63 31.43 -2.39
C ARG A 120 -7.85 29.93 -2.18
N GLU A 121 -9.07 29.57 -1.77
CA GLU A 121 -9.46 28.18 -1.55
C GLU A 121 -9.83 27.50 -2.86
N PHE A 122 -8.81 27.10 -3.63
CA PHE A 122 -8.99 26.35 -4.87
C PHE A 122 -7.98 25.21 -4.96
N ALA A 123 -8.52 23.99 -5.08
CA ALA A 123 -7.74 22.75 -5.13
C ALA A 123 -6.67 22.75 -6.23
N GLY A 124 -6.96 23.38 -7.38
CA GLY A 124 -6.05 23.43 -8.53
C GLY A 124 -4.73 24.15 -8.25
N TYR A 125 -4.65 25.06 -7.27
CA TYR A 125 -3.38 25.70 -6.92
C TYR A 125 -2.36 24.73 -6.35
N THR A 126 -2.81 23.76 -5.54
CA THR A 126 -1.93 22.72 -5.01
C THR A 126 -1.83 21.56 -5.99
N TYR A 127 -2.97 20.98 -6.37
CA TYR A 127 -3.00 19.71 -7.07
C TYR A 127 -2.88 19.78 -8.59
N GLY A 128 -2.81 20.99 -9.15
CA GLY A 128 -2.39 21.17 -10.54
C GLY A 128 -0.89 20.88 -10.74
N TYR A 129 -0.10 20.91 -9.67
CA TYR A 129 1.36 20.76 -9.72
C TYR A 129 1.93 19.74 -8.73
N ASN A 130 1.19 19.38 -7.69
CA ASN A 130 1.63 18.48 -6.63
C ASN A 130 0.67 17.29 -6.46
N SER A 131 1.22 16.13 -6.13
CA SER A 131 0.42 14.95 -5.78
C SER A 131 -0.32 15.17 -4.45
N ALA A 132 -1.57 14.69 -4.38
CA ALA A 132 -2.28 14.59 -3.11
C ALA A 132 -1.67 13.49 -2.22
N LEU A 133 -1.83 13.61 -0.90
CA LEU A 133 -1.30 12.68 0.09
C LEU A 133 -1.75 11.23 -0.19
N PHE A 134 -3.01 11.03 -0.60
CA PHE A 134 -3.49 9.72 -1.04
C PHE A 134 -2.62 9.13 -2.16
N ALA A 135 -2.32 9.92 -3.19
CA ALA A 135 -1.48 9.48 -4.31
C ALA A 135 -0.03 9.22 -3.86
N GLN A 136 0.53 10.08 -3.00
CA GLN A 136 1.86 9.89 -2.43
C GLN A 136 1.94 8.59 -1.62
N ARG A 137 0.92 8.27 -0.82
CA ARG A 137 0.87 7.00 -0.08
C ARG A 137 0.70 5.79 -1.00
N ALA A 138 0.02 5.93 -2.14
CA ALA A 138 0.02 4.89 -3.16
C ALA A 138 1.42 4.71 -3.78
N HIS A 139 2.17 5.81 -3.97
CA HIS A 139 3.57 5.76 -4.43
C HIS A 139 4.50 5.05 -3.44
N ASP A 140 4.29 5.24 -2.14
CA ASP A 140 5.01 4.53 -1.10
C ASP A 140 4.79 3.01 -1.20
N VAL A 141 3.57 2.57 -1.48
CA VAL A 141 3.26 1.13 -1.68
C VAL A 141 3.91 0.60 -2.96
N LEU A 142 3.96 1.39 -4.04
CA LEU A 142 4.72 1.03 -5.25
C LEU A 142 6.22 0.89 -4.95
N THR A 143 6.77 1.78 -4.11
CA THR A 143 8.17 1.74 -3.66
C THR A 143 8.47 0.43 -2.92
N LEU A 144 7.60 0.02 -1.98
CA LEU A 144 7.74 -1.26 -1.26
C LEU A 144 7.70 -2.46 -2.21
N THR A 145 6.77 -2.44 -3.16
CA THR A 145 6.61 -3.52 -4.14
C THR A 145 7.82 -3.60 -5.08
N SER A 146 8.34 -2.46 -5.55
CA SER A 146 9.56 -2.40 -6.36
C SER A 146 10.76 -2.93 -5.59
N PHE A 147 10.94 -2.51 -4.33
CA PHE A 147 12.02 -3.00 -3.48
C PHE A 147 12.00 -4.53 -3.36
N LEU A 148 10.86 -5.13 -3.05
CA LEU A 148 10.74 -6.59 -2.87
C LEU A 148 11.00 -7.39 -4.15
N ARG A 149 10.74 -6.80 -5.33
CA ARG A 149 10.91 -7.48 -6.61
C ARG A 149 12.29 -7.29 -7.21
N ASN A 150 12.88 -6.11 -7.03
CA ASN A 150 14.01 -5.65 -7.84
C ASN A 150 15.29 -5.44 -7.03
N THR A 151 15.20 -5.21 -5.71
CA THR A 151 16.38 -4.89 -4.91
C THR A 151 17.04 -6.15 -4.35
N LYS A 152 18.33 -6.33 -4.66
CA LYS A 152 19.15 -7.39 -4.06
C LYS A 152 19.68 -6.94 -2.70
N VAL A 153 19.41 -7.74 -1.67
CA VAL A 153 19.86 -7.48 -0.30
C VAL A 153 20.97 -8.46 0.06
N GLY A 154 22.23 -8.06 -0.15
CA GLY A 154 23.38 -8.92 0.13
C GLY A 154 23.29 -10.28 -0.59
N SER A 155 23.39 -11.37 0.17
CA SER A 155 23.19 -12.75 -0.31
C SER A 155 21.77 -13.28 -0.07
N HIS A 156 20.85 -12.45 0.43
CA HIS A 156 19.51 -12.88 0.77
C HIS A 156 18.72 -13.26 -0.50
N PRO A 157 18.03 -14.41 -0.51
CA PRO A 157 17.18 -14.79 -1.63
C PRO A 157 16.02 -13.81 -1.82
N SER A 158 15.66 -13.54 -3.08
CA SER A 158 14.48 -12.75 -3.42
C SER A 158 13.20 -13.47 -3.01
N PRO A 159 12.15 -12.73 -2.60
CA PRO A 159 10.82 -13.29 -2.37
C PRO A 159 10.28 -14.04 -3.59
N LYS A 160 9.70 -15.22 -3.33
CA LYS A 160 8.93 -15.98 -4.31
C LYS A 160 7.52 -15.41 -4.50
N SER A 161 6.94 -14.88 -3.41
CA SER A 161 5.62 -14.25 -3.38
C SER A 161 5.68 -12.91 -2.67
N VAL A 162 5.06 -11.88 -3.25
CA VAL A 162 4.86 -10.55 -2.66
C VAL A 162 3.37 -10.28 -2.55
N GLU A 163 2.92 -10.08 -1.33
CA GLU A 163 1.51 -9.96 -0.98
C GLU A 163 1.29 -8.69 -0.16
N LEU A 164 0.06 -8.20 -0.10
CA LEU A 164 -0.27 -6.99 0.65
C LEU A 164 -1.51 -7.23 1.51
N ALA A 165 -1.45 -6.75 2.75
CA ALA A 165 -2.55 -6.76 3.69
C ALA A 165 -2.82 -5.33 4.15
N ALA A 166 -4.08 -4.86 4.08
CA ALA A 166 -4.45 -3.53 4.53
C ALA A 166 -5.86 -3.51 5.12
N PHE A 167 -5.97 -3.30 6.42
CA PHE A 167 -7.26 -3.33 7.14
C PHE A 167 -7.62 -1.99 7.80
N GLY A 168 -6.76 -0.97 7.65
CA GLY A 168 -7.05 0.41 8.07
C GLY A 168 -8.03 1.10 7.13
N ALA A 169 -8.77 2.08 7.66
CA ALA A 169 -9.74 2.85 6.89
C ALA A 169 -9.07 3.77 5.87
N GLN A 170 -7.84 4.24 6.13
CA GLN A 170 -7.07 5.00 5.14
C GLN A 170 -6.20 4.09 4.28
N THR A 171 -5.52 3.11 4.88
CA THR A 171 -4.60 2.23 4.14
C THR A 171 -5.29 1.24 3.21
N GLY A 172 -6.51 0.80 3.52
CA GLY A 172 -7.28 -0.10 2.65
C GLY A 172 -7.53 0.49 1.25
N PRO A 173 -8.13 1.68 1.13
CA PRO A 173 -8.30 2.35 -0.16
C PRO A 173 -6.98 2.65 -0.88
N VAL A 174 -5.93 3.05 -0.14
CA VAL A 174 -4.58 3.27 -0.71
C VAL A 174 -4.01 1.97 -1.30
N ALA A 175 -4.19 0.84 -0.61
CA ALA A 175 -3.76 -0.48 -1.07
C ALA A 175 -4.44 -0.85 -2.40
N ILE A 176 -5.76 -0.64 -2.52
CA ILE A 176 -6.49 -0.88 -3.77
C ILE A 176 -5.94 -0.03 -4.93
N ALA A 177 -5.67 1.25 -4.68
CA ALA A 177 -5.11 2.13 -5.70
C ALA A 177 -3.71 1.67 -6.16
N ALA A 178 -2.86 1.24 -5.23
CA ALA A 178 -1.55 0.68 -5.55
C ALA A 178 -1.65 -0.65 -6.32
N PHE A 179 -2.59 -1.53 -5.97
CA PHE A 179 -2.82 -2.78 -6.73
C PHE A 179 -3.24 -2.57 -8.16
N ALA A 180 -4.10 -1.58 -8.40
CA ALA A 180 -4.53 -1.25 -9.74
C ALA A 180 -3.34 -0.94 -10.67
N LEU A 181 -2.24 -0.43 -10.10
CA LEU A 181 -1.01 -0.07 -10.80
C LEU A 181 0.05 -1.17 -10.82
N ALA A 182 0.09 -2.02 -9.79
CA ALA A 182 1.13 -3.05 -9.60
C ALA A 182 0.57 -4.48 -9.63
N SER A 183 -0.55 -4.71 -10.30
CA SER A 183 -1.27 -6.00 -10.29
C SER A 183 -0.43 -7.20 -10.72
N GLU A 184 0.58 -6.99 -11.57
CA GLU A 184 1.50 -8.04 -12.05
C GLU A 184 2.65 -8.31 -11.06
N HIS A 185 2.86 -7.42 -10.09
CA HIS A 185 3.97 -7.48 -9.13
C HIS A 185 3.51 -7.76 -7.70
N VAL A 186 2.21 -7.66 -7.42
CA VAL A 186 1.57 -8.14 -6.19
C VAL A 186 0.77 -9.40 -6.49
N ASP A 187 1.24 -10.53 -5.97
CA ASP A 187 0.65 -11.84 -6.23
C ASP A 187 -0.73 -11.97 -5.61
N ARG A 188 -0.91 -11.42 -4.40
CA ARG A 188 -2.12 -11.55 -3.60
C ARG A 188 -2.37 -10.36 -2.70
N ALA A 189 -3.65 -10.10 -2.43
CA ALA A 189 -4.10 -8.98 -1.63
C ALA A 189 -5.22 -9.35 -0.66
N ALA A 190 -5.13 -8.92 0.60
CA ALA A 190 -6.23 -8.96 1.56
C ALA A 190 -6.52 -7.54 2.08
N VAL A 191 -7.68 -6.99 1.74
CA VAL A 191 -8.01 -5.58 2.04
C VAL A 191 -9.42 -5.40 2.58
N ASP A 192 -9.58 -4.54 3.57
CA ASP A 192 -10.89 -3.97 3.95
C ASP A 192 -10.96 -2.53 3.43
N THR A 193 -11.90 -2.23 2.54
CA THR A 193 -12.05 -0.87 1.99
C THR A 193 -12.82 0.06 2.91
N HIS A 194 -13.46 -0.48 3.97
CA HIS A 194 -14.40 0.23 4.83
C HIS A 194 -15.54 0.93 4.05
N GLY A 195 -15.84 0.46 2.84
CA GLY A 195 -16.84 1.06 1.96
C GLY A 195 -16.46 2.44 1.44
N PHE A 196 -15.17 2.79 1.47
CA PHE A 196 -14.66 4.10 1.06
C PHE A 196 -15.08 4.47 -0.37
N ARG A 197 -15.49 5.73 -0.56
CA ARG A 197 -15.80 6.29 -1.88
C ARG A 197 -15.20 7.68 -1.99
N PHE A 198 -14.37 7.90 -3.01
CA PHE A 198 -13.82 9.22 -3.34
C PHE A 198 -14.93 10.25 -3.55
N GLY A 199 -16.07 9.86 -4.12
CA GLY A 199 -17.23 10.74 -4.32
C GLY A 199 -17.86 11.25 -3.01
N LYS A 200 -17.42 10.76 -1.85
CA LYS A 200 -17.85 11.22 -0.52
C LYS A 200 -16.83 12.11 0.17
N VAL A 201 -15.63 12.29 -0.40
CA VAL A 201 -14.63 13.23 0.10
C VAL A 201 -14.95 14.62 -0.43
N LEU A 202 -15.47 15.48 0.43
CA LEU A 202 -15.98 16.81 0.05
C LEU A 202 -15.01 17.96 0.35
N ASP A 203 -13.97 17.70 1.15
CA ASP A 203 -12.90 18.66 1.44
C ASP A 203 -11.66 18.32 0.62
N TYR A 204 -11.18 19.27 -0.19
CA TYR A 204 -9.97 19.08 -0.99
C TYR A 204 -8.71 18.95 -0.12
N ARG A 205 -8.79 19.34 1.16
CA ARG A 205 -7.71 19.20 2.13
C ARG A 205 -7.73 17.86 2.84
N ASP A 206 -8.80 17.07 2.72
CA ASP A 206 -8.90 15.77 3.38
C ASP A 206 -7.72 14.87 2.97
N PRO A 207 -7.04 14.16 3.89
CA PRO A 207 -5.93 13.24 3.58
C PRO A 207 -6.26 12.21 2.50
N MET A 208 -7.53 11.81 2.39
CA MET A 208 -8.05 10.84 1.43
C MET A 208 -8.56 11.49 0.13
N PHE A 209 -8.42 12.81 -0.02
CA PHE A 209 -8.74 13.50 -1.27
C PHE A 209 -7.79 13.08 -2.38
N LEU A 210 -8.37 12.81 -3.56
CA LEU A 210 -7.65 12.50 -4.78
C LEU A 210 -8.33 13.21 -5.95
N PRO A 211 -7.68 14.20 -6.59
CA PRO A 211 -8.21 14.84 -7.78
C PRO A 211 -8.58 13.82 -8.86
N GLY A 212 -9.86 13.75 -9.22
CA GLY A 212 -10.35 12.79 -10.20
C GLY A 212 -10.55 11.35 -9.68
N GLY A 213 -10.37 11.08 -8.39
CA GLY A 213 -10.53 9.73 -7.82
C GLY A 213 -11.91 9.11 -8.07
N ALA A 214 -12.99 9.92 -8.02
CA ALA A 214 -14.35 9.46 -8.30
C ALA A 214 -14.66 9.30 -9.80
N LYS A 215 -13.84 9.89 -10.70
CA LYS A 215 -14.18 10.06 -12.13
C LYS A 215 -14.26 8.73 -12.89
N TYR A 216 -13.40 7.79 -12.54
CA TYR A 216 -13.24 6.52 -13.25
C TYR A 216 -13.81 5.36 -12.43
N ARG A 217 -15.10 5.48 -12.09
CA ARG A 217 -15.88 4.52 -11.28
C ARG A 217 -15.43 4.41 -9.82
N ASP A 218 -14.82 5.46 -9.28
CA ASP A 218 -14.44 5.53 -7.87
C ASP A 218 -13.48 4.36 -7.47
N LEU A 219 -13.32 4.06 -6.19
CA LEU A 219 -12.51 2.95 -5.69
C LEU A 219 -12.91 1.59 -6.30
N PRO A 220 -14.20 1.26 -6.50
CA PRO A 220 -14.60 0.02 -7.19
C PRO A 220 -14.06 -0.08 -8.62
N GLY A 221 -13.87 1.05 -9.32
CA GLY A 221 -13.19 1.10 -10.61
C GLY A 221 -11.75 0.63 -10.53
N MET A 222 -10.99 1.15 -9.57
CA MET A 222 -9.62 0.71 -9.30
C MET A 222 -9.57 -0.77 -8.92
N LEU A 223 -10.47 -1.20 -8.02
CA LEU A 223 -10.56 -2.59 -7.61
C LEU A 223 -10.83 -3.52 -8.80
N SER A 224 -11.69 -3.12 -9.75
CA SER A 224 -12.03 -3.96 -10.92
C SER A 224 -10.84 -4.31 -11.82
N LEU A 225 -9.73 -3.58 -11.72
CA LEU A 225 -8.49 -3.87 -12.47
C LEU A 225 -7.69 -5.03 -11.92
N TYR A 226 -8.01 -5.51 -10.71
CA TYR A 226 -7.30 -6.60 -10.06
C TYR A 226 -8.03 -7.94 -10.24
N ASP A 227 -7.26 -9.01 -10.44
CA ASP A 227 -7.77 -10.37 -10.63
C ASP A 227 -8.64 -10.80 -9.43
N PRO A 228 -9.94 -11.11 -9.64
CA PRO A 228 -10.83 -11.57 -8.58
C PRO A 228 -10.33 -12.82 -7.83
N ASN A 229 -9.52 -13.67 -8.46
CA ASN A 229 -8.99 -14.88 -7.83
C ASN A 229 -7.79 -14.59 -6.92
N ARG A 230 -7.17 -13.42 -7.04
CA ARG A 230 -5.98 -13.01 -6.28
C ARG A 230 -6.29 -12.05 -5.15
N ARG A 231 -7.57 -11.85 -4.82
CA ARG A 231 -7.98 -10.89 -3.80
C ARG A 231 -8.96 -11.45 -2.79
N TRP A 232 -8.74 -11.08 -1.55
CA TRP A 232 -9.69 -11.12 -0.45
C TRP A 232 -10.08 -9.67 -0.17
N VAL A 233 -11.36 -9.32 -0.33
CA VAL A 233 -11.82 -7.94 -0.15
C VAL A 233 -13.08 -7.90 0.68
N LYS A 234 -13.06 -7.07 1.73
CA LYS A 234 -14.22 -6.78 2.58
C LYS A 234 -14.79 -5.39 2.26
N SER A 235 -16.06 -5.18 2.61
CA SER A 235 -16.78 -3.90 2.44
C SER A 235 -17.02 -3.47 0.99
N GLU A 236 -17.01 -4.43 0.05
CA GLU A 236 -17.28 -4.22 -1.38
C GLU A 236 -18.40 -5.14 -1.92
N GLY A 237 -19.29 -5.61 -1.04
CA GLY A 237 -20.40 -6.50 -1.41
C GLY A 237 -20.52 -7.68 -0.44
N LYS A 238 -20.56 -8.91 -0.98
CA LYS A 238 -20.58 -10.14 -0.17
C LYS A 238 -19.26 -10.27 0.59
N ASP A 239 -19.35 -10.46 1.90
CA ASP A 239 -18.17 -10.70 2.73
C ASP A 239 -17.44 -12.00 2.31
N PRO A 240 -16.10 -12.02 2.39
CA PRO A 240 -15.33 -13.24 2.14
C PRO A 240 -15.69 -14.38 3.09
N GLU A 241 -15.64 -15.62 2.60
CA GLU A 241 -16.06 -16.81 3.35
C GLU A 241 -15.04 -17.27 4.40
N SER A 242 -13.77 -16.91 4.25
CA SER A 242 -12.70 -17.19 5.21
C SER A 242 -12.16 -15.90 5.82
N SER A 243 -11.43 -16.02 6.93
CA SER A 243 -10.64 -14.89 7.43
C SER A 243 -9.53 -14.50 6.45
N ALA A 244 -9.06 -13.26 6.56
CA ALA A 244 -7.96 -12.76 5.73
C ALA A 244 -6.66 -13.55 5.93
N VAL A 245 -6.35 -13.95 7.17
CA VAL A 245 -5.13 -14.72 7.49
C VAL A 245 -5.22 -16.14 6.94
N GLU A 246 -6.34 -16.84 7.13
CA GLU A 246 -6.54 -18.16 6.52
C GLU A 246 -6.42 -18.10 5.00
N TRP A 247 -6.91 -17.02 4.39
CA TRP A 247 -6.75 -16.81 2.97
C TRP A 247 -5.27 -16.58 2.62
N LEU A 248 -4.59 -15.65 3.29
CA LEU A 248 -3.18 -15.36 3.08
C LEU A 248 -2.25 -16.55 3.40
N LEU A 249 -2.63 -17.51 4.23
CA LEU A 249 -1.79 -18.69 4.51
C LEU A 249 -1.98 -19.85 3.53
N LYS A 250 -3.09 -19.87 2.77
CA LYS A 250 -3.25 -20.80 1.64
C LYS A 250 -2.25 -20.51 0.53
#